data_AF-A0A0S7YZR6-F1
#
_entry.id   AF-A0A0S7YZR6-F1
#
_cell.length_a   1.000
_cell.length_b   1.000
_cell.length_c   1.000
_cell.angle_alpha   90.00
_cell.angle_beta   90.00
_cell.angle_gamma   90.00
#
_symmetry.space_group_name_H-M   'P 1'
#
loop_
_entity.id
_entity.type
_entity.pdbx_description
1 polymer ?
#
loop_
_entity_poly.entity_id
_entity_poly.type
_entity_poly.pdbx_seq_one_letter_code
_entity_poly.pdbx_strand_id
1 'polypeptide(L)'
;IELRQIGVRDEAALLGGVGRCGRELCCSTWLPELKPVSLQLAKDQRLSLNPAQISGCCGRLMCCLMYEHRTYVESRRRFPREGRKIRTGLGEEKVVAVDIWRDLVTLRSEQGERRTVTLDQLKREVGPPGGPRPDTEAERS
;
A
#
# COMPACT_ATOMS: atom_id res chain seq x y z
N ILE A 1 46.10 -2.78 14.49
CA ILE A 1 44.90 -3.50 14.02
C ILE A 1 43.72 -2.87 14.75
N GLU A 2 42.81 -2.21 14.02
CA GLU A 2 41.58 -1.62 14.59
C GLU A 2 40.43 -2.60 14.37
N LEU A 3 39.76 -3.03 15.44
CA LEU A 3 38.56 -3.86 15.36
C LEU A 3 37.34 -2.95 15.45
N ARG A 4 36.43 -3.05 14.46
CA ARG A 4 35.14 -2.35 14.49
C ARG A 4 34.01 -3.37 14.59
N GLN A 5 33.11 -3.13 15.55
CA GLN A 5 31.87 -3.90 15.63
C GLN A 5 30.96 -3.53 14.46
N ILE A 6 30.52 -4.52 13.70
CA ILE A 6 29.55 -4.35 12.62
C ILE A 6 28.12 -4.57 13.14
N GLY A 7 27.14 -3.90 12.54
CA GLY A 7 25.74 -4.10 12.92
C GLY A 7 25.20 -5.44 12.43
N VAL A 8 24.21 -6.01 13.12
CA VAL A 8 23.57 -7.30 12.74
C VAL A 8 23.06 -7.36 11.30
N ARG A 9 22.68 -6.21 10.74
CA ARG A 9 22.23 -6.11 9.34
C ARG A 9 23.41 -6.12 8.37
N ASP A 10 24.51 -5.48 8.73
CA ASP A 10 25.72 -5.43 7.91
C ASP A 10 26.40 -6.81 7.91
N GLU A 11 26.35 -7.51 9.05
CA GLU A 11 26.72 -8.93 9.15
C GLU A 11 25.86 -9.81 8.24
N ALA A 12 24.53 -9.65 8.27
CA ALA A 12 23.65 -10.38 7.36
C ALA A 12 23.87 -10.01 5.88
N ALA A 13 24.23 -8.76 5.58
CA ALA A 13 24.58 -8.36 4.23
C ALA A 13 25.90 -8.99 3.76
N LEU A 14 26.89 -9.09 4.64
CA LEU A 14 28.20 -9.71 4.36
C LEU A 14 28.08 -11.23 4.16
N LEU A 15 27.31 -11.91 5.03
CA LEU A 15 27.05 -13.35 4.92
C LEU A 15 26.11 -13.68 3.74
N GLY A 16 25.24 -12.74 3.37
CA GLY A 16 24.19 -12.97 2.40
C GLY A 16 23.08 -13.89 2.92
N GLY A 17 22.32 -14.48 2.00
CA GLY A 17 21.24 -15.41 2.31
C GLY A 17 19.99 -15.14 1.49
N VAL A 18 18.89 -15.81 1.87
CA VAL A 18 17.61 -15.74 1.16
C VAL A 18 16.57 -15.09 2.06
N GLY A 19 15.93 -14.03 1.56
CA GLY A 19 14.83 -13.36 2.22
C GLY A 19 13.54 -14.16 2.14
N ARG A 20 12.52 -13.74 2.90
CA ARG A 20 11.21 -14.41 2.92
C ARG A 20 10.51 -14.43 1.56
N CYS A 21 10.86 -13.52 0.65
CA CYS A 21 10.38 -13.51 -0.73
C CYS A 21 11.01 -14.59 -1.62
N GLY A 22 11.93 -15.42 -1.09
CA GLY A 22 12.65 -16.46 -1.83
C GLY A 22 13.79 -15.94 -2.70
N ARG A 23 14.11 -14.65 -2.63
CA ARG A 23 15.25 -14.01 -3.33
C ARG A 23 16.39 -13.75 -2.38
N GLU A 24 17.58 -13.49 -2.92
CA GLU A 24 18.73 -13.04 -2.13
C GLU A 24 18.41 -11.76 -1.33
N LEU A 25 19.09 -11.57 -0.20
CA LEU A 25 18.87 -10.40 0.65
C LEU A 25 19.10 -9.11 -0.13
N CYS A 26 18.15 -8.18 -0.07
CA CYS A 26 18.29 -6.89 -0.77
C CYS A 26 19.54 -6.13 -0.31
N CYS A 27 19.88 -6.23 0.99
CA CYS A 27 21.05 -5.59 1.59
C CYS A 27 22.40 -6.17 1.13
N SER A 28 22.43 -7.41 0.63
CA SER A 28 23.65 -8.04 0.12
C SER A 28 23.80 -7.91 -1.40
N THR A 29 22.78 -7.39 -2.10
CA THR A 29 22.71 -7.42 -3.57
C THR A 29 22.61 -6.02 -4.15
N TRP A 30 21.41 -5.47 -4.22
CA TRP A 30 21.12 -4.25 -4.98
C TRP A 30 20.74 -3.04 -4.10
N LEU A 31 20.55 -3.24 -2.79
CA LEU A 31 20.22 -2.19 -1.82
C LEU A 31 21.22 -2.14 -0.65
N PRO A 32 22.52 -1.89 -0.91
CA PRO A 32 23.55 -1.84 0.14
C PRO A 32 23.39 -0.62 1.07
N GLU A 33 22.93 0.51 0.55
CA GLU A 33 22.70 1.73 1.33
C GLU A 33 21.29 1.77 1.90
N LEU A 34 21.19 1.57 3.22
CA LEU A 34 19.93 1.33 3.89
C LEU A 34 19.53 2.49 4.78
N LYS A 35 18.43 3.15 4.41
CA LYS A 35 17.78 4.11 5.29
C LYS A 35 17.08 3.38 6.45
N PRO A 36 16.97 4.02 7.63
CA PRO A 36 16.20 3.47 8.73
C PRO A 36 14.77 3.13 8.32
N VAL A 37 14.33 1.93 8.68
CA VAL A 37 12.96 1.46 8.44
C VAL A 37 12.15 1.69 9.72
N SER A 38 11.02 2.38 9.61
CA SER A 38 10.09 2.61 10.72
C SER A 38 8.87 1.67 10.65
N LEU A 39 8.22 1.44 11.79
CA LEU A 39 6.97 0.67 11.84
C LEU A 39 5.83 1.31 11.02
N GLN A 40 5.89 2.63 10.78
CA GLN A 40 4.86 3.33 10.00
C GLN A 40 4.83 2.84 8.55
N LEU A 41 5.97 2.49 7.96
CA LEU A 41 6.04 1.95 6.59
C LEU A 41 5.26 0.65 6.43
N ALA A 42 5.31 -0.22 7.43
CA ALA A 42 4.55 -1.46 7.45
C ALA A 42 3.04 -1.19 7.57
N LYS A 43 2.65 -0.22 8.42
CA LYS A 43 1.25 0.21 8.56
C LYS A 43 0.71 0.79 7.26
N ASP A 44 1.47 1.67 6.61
CA ASP A 44 1.07 2.32 5.37
C ASP A 44 0.82 1.29 4.27
N GLN A 45 1.67 0.25 4.22
CA GLN A 45 1.58 -0.89 3.30
C GLN A 45 0.60 -1.99 3.74
N ARG A 46 -0.20 -1.74 4.79
CA ARG A 46 -1.25 -2.64 5.31
C ARG A 46 -0.73 -4.01 5.73
N LEU A 47 0.53 -4.08 6.14
CA LEU A 47 1.10 -5.30 6.69
C LEU A 47 0.71 -5.45 8.17
N SER A 48 0.57 -6.70 8.61
CA SER A 48 0.40 -7.01 10.02
C SER A 48 1.64 -6.58 10.80
N LEU A 49 1.44 -6.01 12.00
CA LEU A 49 2.55 -5.57 12.87
C LEU A 49 3.17 -6.71 13.68
N ASN A 50 2.84 -7.97 13.37
CA ASN A 50 3.52 -9.13 13.94
C ASN A 50 4.99 -9.15 13.47
N PRO A 51 5.98 -9.14 14.38
CA PRO A 51 7.40 -9.17 14.03
C PRO A 51 7.78 -10.28 13.04
N ALA A 52 7.15 -11.46 13.15
CA ALA A 52 7.41 -12.57 12.21
C ALA A 52 7.04 -12.24 10.75
N GLN A 53 6.16 -11.25 10.53
CA GLN A 53 5.71 -10.80 9.20
C GLN A 53 6.51 -9.64 8.64
N ILE A 54 7.15 -8.81 9.48
CA ILE A 54 7.79 -7.55 9.06
C ILE A 54 9.29 -7.49 9.31
N SER A 55 9.86 -8.47 10.03
CA SER A 55 11.30 -8.57 10.28
C SER A 55 12.00 -9.41 9.21
N GLY A 56 13.20 -8.97 8.82
CA GLY A 56 14.12 -9.74 7.99
C GLY A 56 14.91 -10.77 8.81
N CYS A 57 15.75 -11.55 8.13
CA CYS A 57 16.61 -12.58 8.73
C CYS A 57 17.56 -12.02 9.81
N CYS A 58 17.98 -10.76 9.69
CA CYS A 58 18.81 -10.06 10.67
C CYS A 58 18.05 -9.61 11.93
N GLY A 59 16.76 -9.94 12.09
CA GLY A 59 15.93 -9.57 13.23
C GLY A 59 15.44 -8.11 13.23
N ARG A 60 15.91 -7.26 12.32
CA ARG A 60 15.40 -5.89 12.10
C ARG A 60 14.28 -5.88 11.06
N LEU A 61 13.49 -4.81 11.01
CA LEU A 61 12.46 -4.60 9.98
C LEU A 61 13.01 -4.81 8.57
N MET A 62 12.23 -5.36 7.64
CA MET A 62 12.70 -5.65 6.28
C MET A 62 13.11 -4.37 5.53
N CYS A 63 14.27 -4.41 4.86
CA CYS A 63 14.77 -3.28 4.06
C CYS A 63 13.91 -2.99 2.82
N CYS A 64 13.27 -4.01 2.24
CA CYS A 64 12.38 -3.84 1.09
C CYS A 64 11.17 -2.94 1.40
N LEU A 65 10.70 -2.87 2.66
CA LEU A 65 9.60 -2.01 3.05
C LEU A 65 9.87 -0.53 2.74
N MET A 66 11.12 -0.09 2.91
CA MET A 66 11.54 1.27 2.58
C MET A 66 11.60 1.48 1.07
N TYR A 67 12.19 0.53 0.35
CA TYR A 67 12.32 0.60 -1.10
C TYR A 67 10.96 0.66 -1.80
N GLU A 68 10.03 -0.23 -1.40
CA GLU A 68 8.70 -0.35 -2.01
C GLU A 68 7.78 0.81 -1.64
N HIS A 69 8.06 1.53 -0.55
CA HIS A 69 7.15 2.54 -0.02
C HIS A 69 6.85 3.67 -1.00
N ARG A 70 7.86 4.16 -1.75
CA ARG A 70 7.64 5.23 -2.73
C ARG A 70 6.63 4.79 -3.79
N THR A 71 6.88 3.62 -4.38
CA THR A 71 6.01 3.02 -5.40
C THR A 71 4.62 2.77 -4.83
N TYR A 72 4.54 2.27 -3.59
CA TYR A 72 3.28 2.06 -2.89
C TYR A 72 2.46 3.36 -2.78
N VAL A 73 3.08 4.45 -2.30
CA VAL A 73 2.43 5.76 -2.14
C VAL A 73 1.98 6.34 -3.48
N GLU A 74 2.85 6.29 -4.49
CA GLU A 74 2.54 6.77 -5.85
C GLU A 74 1.37 5.99 -6.46
N SER A 75 1.38 4.66 -6.37
CA SER A 75 0.29 3.80 -6.82
C SER A 75 -1.00 4.09 -6.05
N ARG A 76 -0.94 4.20 -4.71
CA ARG A 76 -2.13 4.40 -3.86
C ARG A 76 -2.86 5.71 -4.14
N ARG A 77 -2.14 6.76 -4.60
CA ARG A 77 -2.72 8.07 -4.99
C ARG A 77 -3.69 7.98 -6.17
N ARG A 78 -3.54 6.96 -7.04
CA ARG A 78 -4.43 6.72 -8.19
C ARG A 78 -5.82 6.22 -7.77
N PHE A 79 -5.96 5.72 -6.55
CA PHE A 79 -7.18 5.06 -6.07
C PHE A 79 -7.96 5.95 -5.11
N PRO A 80 -9.31 5.82 -5.06
CA PRO A 80 -10.11 6.49 -4.05
C PRO A 80 -9.71 6.04 -2.62
N ARG A 81 -9.95 6.92 -1.64
CA ARG A 81 -9.76 6.58 -0.23
C ARG A 81 -10.74 5.47 0.17
N GLU A 82 -10.26 4.48 0.91
CA GLU A 82 -11.15 3.50 1.51
C GLU A 82 -12.08 4.19 2.51
N GLY A 83 -13.31 3.69 2.59
CA GLY A 83 -14.38 4.29 3.36
C GLY A 83 -15.11 5.43 2.64
N ARG A 84 -14.59 5.95 1.52
CA ARG A 84 -15.27 6.98 0.73
C ARG A 84 -16.51 6.42 0.06
N LYS A 85 -17.61 7.16 0.11
CA LYS A 85 -18.80 6.91 -0.72
C LYS A 85 -18.60 7.53 -2.10
N ILE A 86 -18.93 6.77 -3.14
CA ILE A 86 -18.86 7.18 -4.54
C ILE A 86 -20.19 6.84 -5.20
N ARG A 87 -20.61 7.66 -6.15
CA ARG A 87 -21.78 7.37 -6.98
C ARG A 87 -21.31 6.70 -8.25
N THR A 88 -21.79 5.50 -8.52
CA THR A 88 -21.52 4.73 -9.73
C THR A 88 -22.80 4.60 -10.55
N GLY A 89 -22.74 3.91 -11.70
CA GLY A 89 -23.93 3.61 -12.50
C GLY A 89 -24.99 2.77 -11.76
N LEU A 90 -24.63 2.11 -10.65
CA LEU A 90 -25.54 1.29 -9.84
C LEU A 90 -26.10 2.02 -8.61
N GLY A 91 -25.69 3.27 -8.36
CA GLY A 91 -26.12 4.05 -7.20
C GLY A 91 -24.96 4.45 -6.28
N GLU A 92 -25.25 4.69 -5.00
CA GLU A 92 -24.21 4.98 -4.00
C GLU A 92 -23.52 3.71 -3.50
N GLU A 93 -22.20 3.68 -3.62
CA GLU A 93 -21.37 2.59 -3.15
C GLU A 93 -20.24 3.10 -2.26
N LYS A 94 -19.84 2.30 -1.27
CA LYS A 94 -18.71 2.60 -0.38
C LYS A 94 -17.50 1.79 -0.80
N VAL A 95 -16.34 2.43 -0.92
CA VAL A 95 -15.05 1.75 -1.12
C VAL A 95 -14.69 0.98 0.15
N VAL A 96 -14.64 -0.35 0.08
CA VAL A 96 -14.30 -1.21 1.23
C VAL A 96 -12.85 -1.63 1.22
N ALA A 97 -12.31 -1.96 0.04
CA ALA A 97 -10.93 -2.39 -0.09
C ALA A 97 -10.33 -1.91 -1.42
N VAL A 98 -9.02 -1.67 -1.42
CA VAL A 98 -8.23 -1.34 -2.61
C VAL A 98 -7.06 -2.30 -2.73
N ASP A 99 -6.96 -2.98 -3.85
CA ASP A 99 -5.79 -3.78 -4.24
C ASP A 99 -4.99 -3.00 -5.27
N ILE A 100 -3.90 -2.37 -4.81
CA ILE A 100 -3.04 -1.53 -5.64
C ILE A 100 -2.19 -2.31 -6.64
N TRP A 101 -2.00 -3.62 -6.43
CA TRP A 101 -1.13 -4.44 -7.27
C TRP A 101 -1.91 -5.02 -8.46
N ARG A 102 -3.19 -5.31 -8.24
CA ARG A 102 -4.09 -5.84 -9.28
C ARG A 102 -4.96 -4.76 -9.94
N ASP A 103 -4.80 -3.49 -9.55
CA ASP A 103 -5.65 -2.39 -9.99
C ASP A 103 -7.16 -2.65 -9.74
N LEU A 104 -7.48 -3.25 -8.59
CA LEU A 104 -8.86 -3.60 -8.21
C LEU A 104 -9.37 -2.74 -7.05
N VAL A 105 -10.66 -2.45 -7.09
CA VAL A 105 -11.40 -1.76 -6.03
C VAL A 105 -12.63 -2.57 -5.68
N THR A 106 -12.77 -2.91 -4.40
CA THR A 106 -13.97 -3.56 -3.87
C THR A 106 -14.92 -2.51 -3.31
N LEU A 107 -16.10 -2.45 -3.91
CA LEU A 107 -17.19 -1.57 -3.54
C LEU A 107 -18.25 -2.36 -2.77
N ARG A 108 -19.02 -1.65 -1.94
CA ARG A 108 -20.19 -2.19 -1.25
C ARG A 108 -21.37 -1.25 -1.44
N SER A 109 -22.46 -1.77 -1.99
CA SER A 109 -23.71 -1.03 -2.15
C SER A 109 -24.40 -0.79 -0.79
N GLU A 110 -25.43 0.05 -0.76
CA GLU A 110 -26.26 0.23 0.44
C GLU A 110 -26.99 -1.05 0.85
N GLN A 111 -27.28 -1.92 -0.12
CA GLN A 111 -27.91 -3.23 0.09
C GLN A 111 -26.93 -4.28 0.67
N GLY A 112 -25.66 -3.91 0.87
CA GLY A 112 -24.63 -4.77 1.46
C GLY A 112 -23.92 -5.69 0.46
N GLU A 113 -24.33 -5.70 -0.80
CA GLU A 113 -23.67 -6.46 -1.87
C GLU A 113 -22.27 -5.90 -2.13
N ARG A 114 -21.29 -6.81 -2.25
CA ARG A 114 -19.90 -6.46 -2.55
C ARG A 114 -19.58 -6.82 -3.99
N ARG A 115 -19.06 -5.87 -4.75
CA ARG A 115 -18.53 -6.11 -6.09
C ARG A 115 -17.10 -5.62 -6.21
N THR A 116 -16.29 -6.31 -7.01
CA THR A 116 -14.91 -5.91 -7.29
C THR A 116 -14.81 -5.49 -8.74
N VAL A 117 -14.33 -4.27 -8.97
CA VAL A 117 -14.18 -3.66 -10.29
C VAL A 117 -12.73 -3.21 -10.49
N THR A 118 -12.31 -3.11 -11.75
CA THR A 118 -11.00 -2.54 -12.07
C THR A 118 -11.00 -1.02 -11.85
N LEU A 119 -9.83 -0.44 -11.59
CA LEU A 119 -9.69 1.01 -11.43
C LEU A 119 -10.16 1.78 -12.68
N ASP A 120 -9.93 1.22 -13.87
CA ASP A 120 -10.34 1.86 -15.12
C ASP A 120 -11.86 1.79 -15.34
N GLN A 121 -12.51 0.67 -15.01
CA GLN A 121 -13.98 0.61 -14.99
C GLN A 121 -14.55 1.63 -14.00
N LEU A 122 -13.96 1.71 -12.80
CA LEU A 122 -14.39 2.66 -11.78
C LEU A 122 -14.30 4.11 -12.25
N LYS A 123 -13.20 4.49 -12.93
CA LYS A 123 -13.05 5.85 -13.48
C LYS A 123 -14.07 6.17 -14.55
N ARG A 124 -14.46 5.19 -15.37
CA ARG A 124 -15.52 5.37 -16.39
C ARG A 124 -16.89 5.55 -15.76
N GLU A 125 -17.18 4.83 -14.68
CA GLU A 125 -18.47 4.89 -13.98
C GLU A 125 -18.64 6.14 -13.11
N VAL A 126 -17.56 6.62 -12.48
CA VAL A 126 -17.63 7.69 -11.47
C VAL A 126 -17.48 9.09 -12.10
N GLY A 127 -17.03 9.19 -13.36
CA GLY A 127 -16.59 10.47 -13.92
C GLY A 127 -15.40 11.06 -13.12
N PRO A 128 -14.76 12.15 -13.61
CA PRO A 128 -13.57 12.67 -12.96
C PRO A 128 -13.86 13.08 -11.50
N PRO A 129 -12.95 12.77 -10.55
CA PRO A 129 -13.14 13.08 -9.15
C PRO A 129 -13.00 14.58 -8.92
N GLY A 130 -14.11 15.33 -8.98
CA GLY A 130 -14.13 16.76 -8.64
C GLY A 130 -15.06 17.68 -9.43
N GLY A 131 -16.05 17.17 -10.18
CA GLY A 131 -17.04 18.05 -10.80
C GLY A 131 -17.93 18.75 -9.75
N PRO A 132 -18.17 20.07 -9.85
CA PRO A 132 -19.09 20.76 -8.95
C PRO A 132 -20.51 20.18 -9.08
N ARG A 133 -21.20 20.12 -7.94
CA ARG A 133 -22.57 19.61 -7.81
C ARG A 133 -23.51 20.50 -8.65
N PRO A 134 -24.35 19.94 -9.56
CA PRO A 134 -25.54 20.64 -9.98
C PRO A 134 -26.58 20.51 -8.86
N ASP A 135 -26.75 21.62 -8.15
CA ASP A 135 -27.98 22.14 -7.54
C ASP A 135 -28.98 21.14 -6.96
N THR A 136 -29.05 21.07 -5.64
CA THR A 136 -30.32 20.83 -4.97
C THR A 136 -31.17 22.09 -5.17
N GLU A 137 -32.19 21.96 -6.02
CA GLU A 137 -33.19 22.97 -6.33
C GLU A 137 -33.83 23.59 -5.07
N ALA A 138 -34.07 24.89 -5.18
CA ALA A 138 -35.26 25.63 -4.77
C ALA A 138 -36.30 24.93 -3.89
N GLU A 139 -36.53 25.50 -2.69
CA GLU A 139 -37.82 25.73 -2.00
C GLU A 139 -37.48 26.23 -0.58
N ARG A 140 -37.86 27.42 -0.08
CA ARG A 140 -39.13 28.15 -0.16
C ARG A 140 -38.91 29.64 0.11
N SER A 141 -39.54 30.47 -0.72
CA SER A 141 -40.20 31.71 -0.27
C SER A 141 -41.65 31.39 0.10
#